data_AF-A0A699ZFM4-F1
#
_entry.id   AF-A0A699ZFM4-F1
#
_cell.length_a   1.000
_cell.length_b   1.000
_cell.length_c   1.000
_cell.angle_alpha   90.00
_cell.angle_beta   90.00
_cell.angle_gamma   90.00
#
_symmetry.space_group_name_H-M   'P 1'
#
loop_
_entity.id
_entity.type
_entity.pdbx_description
1 polymer ?
#
loop_
_entity_poly.entity_id
_entity_poly.type
_entity_poly.pdbx_seq_one_letter_code
_entity_poly.pdbx_strand_id
1 'polypeptide(L)'
;MFSASRQVAILGEQAPFINYLVCLAVLRGIKATLQQLYPARTPPDLGIRIKWPNDIYHAPPASPAAALKIGGALIHTSWSGSGFKVVVGIGLNLTNNQPTTCLQQLLEQAHSSQ
;
A
#
# COMPACT_ATOMS: atom_id res chain seq x y z
N MET A 1 10.24 4.78 -4.04
CA MET A 1 10.43 4.34 -2.63
C MET A 1 10.58 5.57 -1.77
N PHE A 2 10.02 5.59 -0.57
CA PHE A 2 10.24 6.68 0.38
C PHE A 2 10.30 6.14 1.81
N SER A 3 10.88 6.92 2.72
CA SER A 3 10.93 6.60 4.14
C SER A 3 10.45 7.78 4.98
N ALA A 4 9.86 7.48 6.13
CA ALA A 4 9.43 8.45 7.11
C ALA A 4 9.70 7.93 8.52
N SER A 5 10.00 8.83 9.45
CA SER A 5 10.20 8.49 10.85
C SER A 5 9.35 9.34 11.77
N ARG A 6 8.80 8.74 12.82
CA ARG A 6 8.02 9.46 13.83
C ARG A 6 8.15 8.80 15.19
N GLN A 7 8.18 9.61 16.25
CA GLN A 7 7.98 9.12 17.60
C GLN A 7 6.48 9.09 17.91
N VAL A 8 5.99 7.95 18.40
CA VAL A 8 4.60 7.73 18.76
C VAL A 8 4.50 7.22 20.20
N ALA A 9 3.54 7.76 20.94
CA ALA A 9 3.19 7.29 22.27
C ALA A 9 2.01 6.32 22.13
N ILE A 10 2.31 5.03 22.13
CA ILE A 10 1.33 3.94 22.05
C ILE A 10 1.75 2.84 23.02
N LEU A 11 0.80 1.97 23.38
CA LEU A 11 1.10 0.79 24.19
C LEU A 11 1.85 -0.26 23.35
N GLY A 12 2.63 -1.10 24.01
CA GLY A 12 3.45 -2.12 23.34
C GLY A 12 2.62 -3.07 22.48
N GLU A 13 1.46 -3.49 22.97
CA GLU A 13 0.52 -4.35 22.24
C GLU A 13 -0.07 -3.70 20.98
N GLN A 14 0.00 -2.37 20.87
CA GLN A 14 -0.50 -1.63 19.70
C GLN A 14 0.54 -1.50 18.59
N ALA A 15 1.83 -1.71 18.88
CA ALA A 15 2.91 -1.54 17.91
C ALA A 15 2.74 -2.37 16.61
N PRO A 16 2.25 -3.62 16.63
CA PRO A 16 2.00 -4.38 15.41
C PRO A 16 0.99 -3.72 14.46
N PHE A 17 0.02 -2.96 14.97
CA PHE A 17 -1.00 -2.28 14.15
C PHE A 17 -0.44 -1.10 13.35
N ILE A 18 0.76 -0.59 13.68
CA ILE A 18 1.45 0.40 12.86
C ILE A 18 1.62 -0.12 11.43
N ASN A 19 1.93 -1.41 11.25
CA ASN A 19 2.05 -2.03 9.93
C ASN A 19 0.79 -1.88 9.09
N TYR A 20 -0.35 -2.18 9.71
CA TYR A 20 -1.64 -2.05 9.07
C TYR A 20 -1.97 -0.58 8.74
N LEU A 21 -1.74 0.34 9.69
CA LEU A 21 -2.03 1.77 9.49
C LEU A 21 -1.21 2.38 8.35
N VAL A 22 0.08 2.01 8.26
CA VAL A 22 0.95 2.44 7.17
C VAL A 22 0.43 1.93 5.82
N CYS A 23 0.11 0.64 5.71
CA CYS A 23 -0.40 0.07 4.46
C CYS A 23 -1.77 0.69 4.09
N LEU A 24 -2.64 0.92 5.07
CA LEU A 24 -3.93 1.58 4.88
C LEU A 24 -3.77 3.02 4.36
N ALA A 25 -2.80 3.76 4.87
CA ALA A 25 -2.48 5.10 4.37
C ALA A 25 -2.03 5.06 2.90
N VAL A 26 -1.22 4.08 2.50
CA VAL A 26 -0.82 3.89 1.09
C VAL A 26 -2.03 3.58 0.21
N LEU A 27 -2.90 2.64 0.60
CA LEU A 27 -4.12 2.33 -0.15
C LEU A 27 -5.03 3.56 -0.32
N ARG A 28 -5.21 4.35 0.75
CA ARG A 28 -5.97 5.60 0.69
C ARG A 28 -5.34 6.61 -0.25
N GLY A 29 -4.01 6.74 -0.23
CA GLY A 29 -3.27 7.57 -1.17
C GLY A 29 -3.51 7.17 -2.63
N ILE A 30 -3.38 5.88 -2.94
CA ILE A 30 -3.67 5.34 -4.29
C ILE A 30 -5.10 5.68 -4.70
N LYS A 31 -6.09 5.43 -3.83
CA LYS A 31 -7.49 5.73 -4.12
C LYS A 31 -7.73 7.23 -4.39
N ALA A 32 -7.13 8.10 -3.58
CA ALA A 32 -7.24 9.55 -3.77
C ALA A 32 -6.61 10.00 -5.09
N THR A 33 -5.43 9.47 -5.44
CA THR A 33 -4.79 9.75 -6.73
C THR A 33 -5.65 9.26 -7.90
N LEU A 34 -6.25 8.07 -7.81
CA LEU A 34 -7.18 7.58 -8.84
C LEU A 34 -8.41 8.49 -8.95
N GLN A 35 -8.98 8.97 -7.85
CA GLN A 35 -10.09 9.92 -7.91
C GLN A 35 -9.70 11.23 -8.63
N GLN A 36 -8.48 11.72 -8.39
CA GLN A 36 -7.96 12.92 -9.08
C GLN A 36 -7.74 12.70 -10.58
N LEU A 37 -7.29 11.51 -10.99
CA LEU A 37 -7.08 11.16 -12.40
C LEU A 37 -8.39 10.95 -13.18
N TYR A 38 -9.50 10.68 -12.49
CA TYR A 38 -10.81 10.41 -13.09
C TYR A 38 -11.87 11.39 -12.54
N PRO A 39 -11.74 12.72 -12.78
CA PRO A 39 -12.61 13.72 -12.14
C PRO A 39 -14.07 13.65 -12.62
N ALA A 40 -14.32 13.12 -13.81
CA ALA A 40 -15.65 13.06 -14.44
C ALA A 40 -16.29 11.66 -14.43
N ARG A 41 -15.64 10.65 -13.84
CA ARG A 41 -16.15 9.27 -13.81
C ARG A 41 -15.62 8.49 -12.61
N THR A 42 -16.30 7.41 -12.25
CA THR A 42 -15.80 6.51 -11.21
C THR A 42 -14.48 5.87 -11.66
N PRO A 43 -13.38 5.96 -10.88
CA PRO A 43 -12.13 5.30 -11.22
C PRO A 43 -12.29 3.77 -11.21
N PRO A 44 -11.53 3.03 -12.03
CA PRO A 44 -11.57 1.58 -12.01
C PRO A 44 -11.13 1.01 -10.65
N ASP A 45 -11.78 -0.06 -10.17
CA ASP A 45 -11.27 -0.82 -9.03
C ASP A 45 -10.09 -1.67 -9.49
N LEU A 46 -8.88 -1.21 -9.18
CA LEU A 46 -7.66 -1.96 -9.45
C LEU A 46 -7.47 -3.16 -8.52
N GLY A 47 -8.42 -3.50 -7.64
CA GLY A 47 -8.31 -4.67 -6.76
C GLY A 47 -7.17 -4.56 -5.74
N ILE A 48 -6.77 -3.34 -5.33
CA ILE A 48 -5.66 -3.17 -4.39
C ILE A 48 -6.11 -3.51 -2.97
N ARG A 49 -5.39 -4.42 -2.31
CA ARG A 49 -5.71 -4.96 -0.98
C ARG A 49 -4.46 -5.09 -0.12
N ILE A 50 -4.65 -5.14 1.20
CA ILE A 50 -3.58 -5.39 2.17
C ILE A 50 -3.52 -6.89 2.45
N LYS A 51 -2.35 -7.49 2.23
CA LYS A 51 -2.01 -8.80 2.77
C LYS A 51 -1.27 -8.55 4.08
N TRP A 52 -1.88 -8.96 5.19
CA TRP A 52 -1.28 -8.78 6.50
C TRP A 52 0.07 -9.53 6.57
N PRO A 53 1.11 -8.98 7.24
CA PRO A 53 1.09 -7.76 8.06
C PRO A 53 1.36 -6.44 7.34
N ASN A 54 2.01 -6.46 6.17
CA ASN A 54 2.69 -5.28 5.65
C ASN A 54 2.77 -5.22 4.12
N ASP A 55 2.01 -6.08 3.43
CA ASP A 55 2.15 -6.32 2.02
C ASP A 55 0.97 -5.71 1.24
N ILE A 56 1.25 -5.11 0.08
CA ILE A 56 0.24 -4.49 -0.77
C ILE A 56 0.14 -5.28 -2.07
N TYR A 57 -1.04 -5.80 -2.34
CA TYR A 57 -1.30 -6.70 -3.47
C TYR A 57 -2.38 -6.14 -4.36
N HIS A 58 -2.28 -6.45 -5.65
CA HIS A 58 -3.40 -6.50 -6.55
C HIS A 58 -4.06 -7.88 -6.41
N ALA A 59 -5.35 -7.94 -6.09
CA ALA A 59 -6.14 -9.15 -6.01
C ALA A 59 -7.43 -8.96 -6.83
N PRO A 60 -7.51 -9.49 -8.06
CA PRO A 60 -8.69 -9.40 -8.88
C PRO A 60 -9.90 -10.05 -8.19
N PRO A 61 -11.10 -9.45 -8.21
CA PRO A 61 -12.30 -10.05 -7.62
C PRO A 61 -12.64 -11.43 -8.22
N ALA A 62 -12.42 -11.59 -9.52
CA ALA A 62 -12.70 -12.83 -10.25
C ALA A 62 -11.68 -13.95 -9.99
N SER A 63 -10.46 -13.59 -9.53
CA SER A 63 -9.38 -14.55 -9.32
C SER A 63 -8.49 -14.15 -8.13
N PRO A 64 -8.99 -14.24 -6.89
CA PRO A 64 -8.21 -13.87 -5.71
C PRO A 64 -6.91 -14.67 -5.54
N ALA A 65 -6.86 -15.89 -6.07
CA ALA A 65 -5.67 -16.74 -6.07
C ALA A 65 -4.54 -16.20 -6.98
N ALA A 66 -4.86 -15.33 -7.94
CA ALA A 66 -3.90 -14.70 -8.84
C ALA A 66 -3.34 -13.37 -8.26
N ALA A 67 -3.33 -13.23 -6.93
CA ALA A 67 -2.91 -11.99 -6.29
C ALA A 67 -1.40 -11.75 -6.49
N LEU A 68 -1.06 -10.56 -6.98
CA LEU A 68 0.32 -10.16 -7.27
C LEU A 68 0.76 -9.04 -6.33
N LYS A 69 1.97 -9.17 -5.78
CA LYS A 69 2.58 -8.15 -4.93
C LYS A 69 2.96 -6.93 -5.77
N ILE A 70 2.49 -5.76 -5.36
CA ILE A 70 2.83 -4.47 -5.98
C ILE A 70 3.56 -3.54 -5.02
N GLY A 71 3.70 -3.90 -3.76
CA GLY A 71 4.40 -3.07 -2.79
C GLY A 71 4.38 -3.65 -1.39
N GLY A 72 4.91 -2.89 -0.46
CA GLY A 72 4.91 -3.24 0.95
C GLY A 72 5.60 -2.19 1.80
N ALA A 73 5.43 -2.33 3.10
CA ALA A 73 6.08 -1.51 4.10
C ALA A 73 7.10 -2.34 4.89
N LEU A 74 8.31 -1.80 5.07
CA LEU A 74 9.26 -2.28 6.06
C LEU A 74 9.23 -1.31 7.23
N ILE A 75 8.90 -1.81 8.42
CA ILE A 75 8.69 -0.98 9.60
C ILE A 75 9.62 -1.47 10.70
N HIS A 76 10.39 -0.54 11.24
CA HIS A 76 11.29 -0.76 12.35
C HIS A 76 10.82 0.08 13.53
N THR A 77 10.56 -0.57 14.66
CA THR A 77 10.19 0.09 15.91
C THR A 77 11.27 -0.14 16.95
N SER A 78 11.68 0.94 17.63
CA SER A 78 12.58 0.87 18.77
C SER A 78 11.98 1.67 19.91
N TRP A 79 11.91 1.09 21.11
CA TRP A 79 11.49 1.81 22.30
C TRP A 79 12.61 2.75 22.77
N SER A 80 12.27 4.02 23.02
CA SER A 80 13.24 5.02 23.50
C SER A 80 12.53 6.06 24.36
N GLY A 81 12.91 6.15 25.64
CA GLY A 81 12.31 7.09 26.58
C GLY A 81 10.86 6.71 26.89
N SER A 82 9.92 7.58 26.49
CA SER A 82 8.48 7.45 26.77
C SER A 82 7.64 6.99 25.57
N GLY A 83 8.25 6.50 24.48
CA GLY A 83 7.49 6.02 23.33
C GLY A 83 8.30 5.23 22.30
N PHE A 84 7.63 4.81 21.24
CA PHE A 84 8.23 4.10 20.12
C PHE A 84 8.75 5.09 19.08
N LYS A 85 10.04 5.00 18.75
CA LYS A 85 10.57 5.55 17.51
C LYS A 85 10.25 4.57 16.40
N VAL A 86 9.53 5.04 15.39
CA VAL A 86 9.08 4.25 14.25
C VAL A 86 9.79 4.78 13.02
N VAL A 87 10.46 3.90 12.29
CA VAL A 87 10.99 4.17 10.95
C VAL A 87 10.21 3.29 9.97
N VAL A 88 9.66 3.91 8.94
CA VAL A 88 8.85 3.25 7.92
C VAL A 88 9.53 3.46 6.58
N GLY A 89 9.79 2.39 5.85
CA GLY A 89 10.14 2.41 4.44
C GLY A 89 9.00 1.84 3.61
N ILE A 90 8.57 2.55 2.57
CA ILE A 90 7.49 2.12 1.66
C ILE A 90 8.05 1.93 0.25
N GLY A 91 7.90 0.71 -0.24
CA GLY A 91 8.12 0.34 -1.63
C GLY A 91 6.79 0.15 -2.33
N LEU A 92 6.60 0.82 -3.48
CA LEU A 92 5.41 0.67 -4.31
C LEU A 92 5.86 0.63 -5.78
N ASN A 93 5.37 -0.36 -6.51
CA ASN A 93 5.63 -0.54 -7.92
C ASN A 93 4.70 0.39 -8.71
N LEU A 94 5.25 1.47 -9.27
CA LEU A 94 4.47 2.47 -10.00
C LEU A 94 4.52 2.21 -11.51
N THR A 95 5.73 2.16 -12.06
CA THR A 95 6.01 2.04 -13.51
C THR A 95 6.94 0.86 -13.83
N ASN A 96 7.38 0.11 -12.83
CA ASN A 96 8.25 -1.07 -12.97
C ASN A 96 7.42 -2.36 -13.09
N ASN A 97 7.15 -2.78 -14.32
CA ASN A 97 6.33 -3.96 -14.64
C ASN A 97 7.02 -5.33 -14.41
N GLN A 98 8.27 -5.35 -13.94
CA GLN A 98 9.04 -6.56 -13.62
C GLN A 98 9.56 -6.52 -12.18
N PRO A 99 9.71 -7.68 -11.50
CA PRO A 99 9.38 -9.04 -11.95
C PRO A 99 7.91 -9.44 -11.74
N THR A 100 7.09 -8.58 -11.11
CA THR A 100 5.67 -8.86 -10.84
C THR A 100 4.75 -8.02 -11.71
N THR A 101 4.29 -6.89 -11.20
CA THR A 101 3.41 -5.91 -11.86
C THR A 101 3.51 -4.55 -11.14
N CYS A 102 2.90 -3.53 -11.72
CA CYS A 102 2.90 -2.15 -11.21
C CYS A 102 1.56 -1.45 -11.45
N LEU A 103 1.31 -0.34 -10.75
CA LEU A 103 0.05 0.42 -10.87
C LEU A 103 -0.24 0.90 -12.29
N GLN A 104 0.78 1.32 -13.05
CA GLN A 104 0.61 1.72 -14.45
C GLN A 104 0.03 0.58 -15.30
N GLN A 105 0.62 -0.62 -15.22
CA GLN A 105 0.16 -1.78 -15.98
C GLN A 105 -1.28 -2.18 -15.60
N LEU A 106 -1.63 -2.10 -14.31
CA LEU A 106 -3.00 -2.38 -13.86
C LEU A 106 -4.01 -1.37 -14.41
N LEU A 107 -3.63 -0.09 -14.51
CA LEU A 107 -4.46 0.95 -15.10
C LEU A 107 -4.67 0.73 -16.60
N GLU A 108 -3.62 0.37 -17.33
CA GLU A 108 -3.69 0.03 -18.75
C GLU A 108 -4.65 -1.16 -18.98
N GLN A 109 -4.52 -2.23 -18.20
CA GLN A 109 -5.40 -3.41 -18.27
C GLN A 109 -6.87 -3.08 -17.96
N ALA A 110 -7.10 -2.19 -16.99
CA ALA A 110 -8.45 -1.74 -16.63
C ALA A 110 -9.10 -0.89 -17.74
N HIS A 111 -8.30 -0.16 -18.54
CA HIS A 111 -8.79 0.57 -19.70
C HIS A 111 -9.07 -0.32 -20.91
N SER A 112 -8.24 -1.35 -21.14
CA SER A 112 -8.47 -2.28 -22.25
C SER A 112 -9.67 -3.20 -22.06
N SER A 113 -10.15 -3.33 -20.82
CA SER A 113 -11.33 -4.13 -20.46
C SER A 113 -12.65 -3.36 -20.48
N GLN A 114 -12.63 -2.06 -20.85
CA GLN A 114 -13.82 -1.20 -21.03
C GLN A 114 -14.15 -1.05 -22.51
#